data_AF-A0A7X4B728-F1
#
_entry.id   AF-A0A7X4B728-F1
#
_cell.length_a   1.000
_cell.length_b   1.000
_cell.length_c   1.000
_cell.angle_alpha   90.00
_cell.angle_beta   90.00
_cell.angle_gamma   90.00
#
_symmetry.space_group_name_H-M   'P 1'
#
loop_
_entity.id
_entity.type
_entity.pdbx_description
1 polymer ?
#
loop_
_entity_poly.entity_id
_entity_poly.type
_entity_poly.pdbx_seq_one_letter_code
_entity_poly.pdbx_strand_id
1 'polypeptide(L)'
;MPWDLEQKLSGDHQPLVLDIREPEEFAAMHIAWSVNVPRGILEAACDYGYSETLPVLAGARAREVVVVCRSGNRSVLAAYTMQLMGYKNVVSLKTGLKGWNDYEQPLVDQDHEKVDQDRAEVFLSPKVEAEQQRVLQPEEG
;
A
#
# COMPACT_ATOMS: atom_id res chain seq x y z
N MET A 1 -13.09 -9.09 -6.37
CA MET A 1 -12.98 -7.63 -6.65
C MET A 1 -12.07 -7.02 -5.58
N PRO A 2 -11.60 -5.75 -5.64
CA PRO A 2 -10.59 -5.24 -4.69
C PRO A 2 -11.01 -5.17 -3.21
N TRP A 3 -12.25 -5.54 -2.89
CA TRP A 3 -12.85 -5.50 -1.55
C TRP A 3 -12.73 -6.81 -0.76
N ASP A 4 -12.18 -7.88 -1.34
CA ASP A 4 -12.09 -9.19 -0.67
C ASP A 4 -10.81 -9.39 0.14
N LEU A 5 -9.94 -8.38 0.30
CA LEU A 5 -8.64 -8.59 0.94
C LEU A 5 -8.79 -9.10 2.38
N GLU A 6 -9.69 -8.53 3.19
CA GLU A 6 -9.98 -9.03 4.54
C GLU A 6 -10.42 -10.51 4.52
N GLN A 7 -11.34 -10.84 3.60
CA GLN A 7 -11.86 -12.19 3.46
C GLN A 7 -10.76 -13.18 3.01
N LYS A 8 -9.86 -12.75 2.13
CA LYS A 8 -8.68 -13.52 1.69
C LYS A 8 -7.66 -13.70 2.80
N LEU A 9 -7.44 -12.68 3.63
CA LEU A 9 -6.57 -12.75 4.80
C LEU A 9 -7.11 -13.72 5.86
N SER A 10 -8.43 -13.97 5.87
CA SER A 10 -9.07 -14.92 6.78
C SER A 10 -9.06 -16.37 6.27
N GLY A 11 -8.64 -16.62 5.02
CA GLY A 11 -8.59 -17.95 4.41
C GLY A 11 -7.22 -18.62 4.47
N ASP A 12 -7.15 -19.88 4.05
CA ASP A 12 -5.92 -20.69 4.07
C ASP A 12 -4.83 -20.21 3.09
N HIS A 13 -5.21 -19.45 2.06
CA HIS A 13 -4.31 -18.96 1.01
C HIS A 13 -4.22 -17.43 1.05
N GLN A 14 -3.48 -16.92 2.02
CA GLN A 14 -3.30 -15.49 2.20
C GLN A 14 -2.38 -14.90 1.11
N PRO A 15 -2.79 -13.79 0.47
CA PRO A 15 -1.93 -13.09 -0.47
C PRO A 15 -0.74 -12.46 0.25
N LEU A 16 0.35 -12.21 -0.47
CA LEU A 16 1.42 -11.34 0.01
C LEU A 16 0.92 -9.89 -0.07
N VAL A 17 0.77 -9.22 1.08
CA VAL A 17 0.43 -7.79 1.12
C VAL A 17 1.72 -6.99 1.09
N LEU A 18 1.91 -6.21 0.03
CA LEU A 18 3.11 -5.40 -0.21
C LEU A 18 2.77 -3.92 -0.07
N ASP A 19 3.25 -3.29 1.00
CA ASP A 19 3.08 -1.86 1.21
C ASP A 19 4.24 -1.08 0.61
N ILE A 20 3.96 -0.27 -0.40
CA ILE A 20 4.98 0.50 -1.14
C ILE A 20 5.11 1.95 -0.68
N ARG A 21 4.52 2.30 0.47
CA ARG A 21 4.67 3.60 1.09
C ARG A 21 6.06 3.75 1.71
N GLU A 22 6.40 4.98 2.08
CA GLU A 22 7.66 5.24 2.78
C GLU A 22 7.67 4.55 4.17
N PRO A 23 8.85 4.21 4.70
CA PRO A 23 8.96 3.49 5.97
C PRO A 23 8.26 4.18 7.14
N GLU A 24 8.26 5.52 7.18
CA GLU A 24 7.60 6.30 8.22
C GLU A 24 6.08 6.24 8.09
N GLU A 25 5.55 6.23 6.86
CA GLU A 25 4.11 6.03 6.61
C GLU A 25 3.67 4.63 7.08
N PHE A 26 4.52 3.61 6.88
CA PHE A 26 4.28 2.23 7.27
C PHE A 26 4.38 2.04 8.79
N ALA A 27 5.42 2.57 9.42
CA ALA A 27 5.64 2.48 10.86
C ALA A 27 4.52 3.15 11.66
N ALA A 28 3.95 4.24 11.15
CA ALA A 28 2.82 4.90 11.77
C ALA A 28 1.56 4.04 11.79
N MET A 29 1.27 3.35 10.69
CA MET A 29 0.18 2.37 10.58
C MET A 29 0.29 1.56 9.27
N HIS A 30 -0.09 0.29 9.30
CA HIS A 30 -0.17 -0.58 8.13
C HIS A 30 -1.14 -1.75 8.35
N ILE A 31 -1.42 -2.51 7.29
CA ILE A 31 -2.21 -3.75 7.40
C ILE A 31 -1.33 -4.80 8.07
N ALA A 32 -1.83 -5.50 9.09
CA ALA A 32 -1.08 -6.55 9.76
C ALA A 32 -0.51 -7.57 8.78
N TRP A 33 0.72 -8.05 9.04
CA TRP A 33 1.45 -9.03 8.21
C TRP A 33 1.86 -8.53 6.82
N SER A 34 1.63 -7.26 6.49
CA SER A 34 2.15 -6.67 5.26
C SER A 34 3.66 -6.44 5.35
N VAL A 35 4.30 -6.40 4.18
CA VAL A 35 5.74 -6.17 4.04
C VAL A 35 5.97 -4.81 3.40
N ASN A 36 6.81 -3.98 4.01
CA ASN A 36 7.15 -2.69 3.46
C ASN A 36 8.30 -2.79 2.45
N VAL A 37 8.07 -2.29 1.23
CA VAL A 37 9.08 -2.10 0.18
C VAL A 37 8.80 -0.76 -0.49
N PRO A 38 9.46 0.34 -0.09
CA PRO A 38 9.23 1.66 -0.65
C PRO A 38 9.28 1.65 -2.18
N ARG A 39 8.38 2.40 -2.82
CA ARG A 39 8.25 2.38 -4.29
C ARG A 39 9.58 2.56 -5.03
N GLY A 40 10.48 3.40 -4.51
CA GLY A 40 11.75 3.73 -5.14
C GLY A 40 12.73 2.56 -5.28
N ILE A 41 12.56 1.48 -4.51
CA ILE A 41 13.43 0.29 -4.55
C ILE A 41 12.70 -0.98 -5.03
N LEU A 42 11.45 -0.85 -5.46
CA LEU A 42 10.57 -2.00 -5.73
C LEU A 42 11.17 -2.97 -6.75
N GLU A 43 11.69 -2.47 -7.86
CA GLU A 43 12.23 -3.28 -8.95
C GLU A 43 13.45 -4.10 -8.47
N ALA A 44 14.36 -3.47 -7.72
CA ALA A 44 15.53 -4.15 -7.14
C ALA A 44 15.11 -5.20 -6.10
N ALA A 45 14.13 -4.88 -5.26
CA ALA A 45 13.61 -5.82 -4.25
C ALA A 45 12.89 -7.03 -4.87
N CYS A 46 12.30 -6.86 -6.06
CA CYS A 46 11.58 -7.88 -6.79
C CYS A 46 12.48 -8.89 -7.52
N ASP A 47 13.77 -8.66 -7.62
CA ASP A 47 14.67 -9.55 -8.37
C ASP A 47 15.91 -9.95 -7.56
N TYR A 48 16.59 -11.00 -8.01
CA TYR A 48 17.81 -11.48 -7.36
C TYR A 48 19.04 -10.70 -7.83
N GLY A 49 20.02 -10.53 -6.94
CA GLY A 49 21.32 -9.93 -7.28
C GLY A 49 21.47 -8.45 -6.93
N TYR A 50 20.54 -7.89 -6.17
CA TYR A 50 20.57 -6.51 -5.67
C TYR A 50 20.76 -6.49 -4.15
N SER A 51 21.28 -5.38 -3.61
CA SER A 51 21.35 -5.17 -2.15
C SER A 51 19.97 -5.09 -1.51
N GLU A 52 18.98 -4.63 -2.27
CA GLU A 52 17.59 -4.47 -1.84
C GLU A 52 16.75 -5.73 -2.07
N THR A 53 17.33 -6.77 -2.69
CA THR A 53 16.64 -8.03 -2.97
C THR A 53 15.93 -8.53 -1.72
N LEU A 54 14.61 -8.71 -1.84
CA LEU A 54 13.81 -9.29 -0.79
C LEU A 54 13.40 -10.71 -1.19
N PRO A 55 13.97 -11.78 -0.57
CA PRO A 55 13.77 -13.16 -1.05
C PRO A 55 12.29 -13.57 -1.13
N VAL A 56 11.46 -13.14 -0.18
CA VAL A 56 10.02 -13.41 -0.19
C VAL A 56 9.33 -12.79 -1.41
N LEU A 57 9.79 -11.63 -1.87
CA LEU A 57 9.23 -10.94 -3.03
C LEU A 57 9.80 -11.51 -4.33
N ALA A 58 11.13 -11.68 -4.43
CA ALA A 58 11.79 -12.24 -5.61
C ALA A 58 11.32 -13.68 -5.94
N GLY A 59 10.99 -14.48 -4.92
CA GLY A 59 10.40 -15.81 -5.06
C GLY A 59 8.89 -15.84 -5.34
N ALA A 60 8.17 -14.70 -5.21
CA ALA A 60 6.70 -14.65 -5.25
C ALA A 60 6.09 -14.49 -6.66
N ARG A 61 6.82 -14.76 -7.74
CA ARG A 61 6.34 -14.54 -9.13
C ARG A 61 4.98 -15.18 -9.45
N ALA A 62 4.65 -16.31 -8.83
CA ALA A 62 3.37 -17.00 -9.00
C ALA A 62 2.37 -16.78 -7.85
N ARG A 63 2.79 -16.20 -6.71
CA ARG A 63 1.89 -15.89 -5.59
C ARG A 63 0.96 -14.75 -5.96
N GLU A 64 -0.20 -14.74 -5.31
CA GLU A 64 -1.03 -13.54 -5.29
C GLU A 64 -0.33 -12.46 -4.45
N VAL A 65 -0.15 -11.28 -5.05
CA VAL A 65 0.44 -10.10 -4.41
C VAL A 65 -0.56 -8.95 -4.48
N VAL A 66 -0.88 -8.38 -3.33
CA VAL A 66 -1.74 -7.20 -3.22
C VAL A 66 -0.87 -6.01 -2.83
N VAL A 67 -0.73 -5.06 -3.75
CA VAL A 67 0.10 -3.87 -3.57
C VAL A 67 -0.74 -2.76 -2.95
N VAL A 68 -0.23 -2.18 -1.87
CA VAL A 68 -0.90 -1.15 -1.08
C VAL A 68 -0.08 0.13 -1.12
N CYS A 69 -0.77 1.25 -1.33
CA CYS A 69 -0.22 2.57 -1.03
C CYS A 69 -1.27 3.39 -0.28
N ARG A 70 -1.06 4.70 -0.08
CA ARG A 70 -2.03 5.54 0.63
C ARG A 70 -3.43 5.53 0.01
N SER A 71 -3.55 5.77 -1.30
CA SER A 71 -4.84 6.01 -1.97
C SER A 71 -5.13 5.15 -3.21
N GLY A 72 -4.24 4.22 -3.55
CA GLY A 72 -4.34 3.36 -4.74
C GLY A 72 -3.53 3.83 -5.97
N ASN A 73 -3.16 5.11 -6.04
CA ASN A 73 -2.51 5.69 -7.23
C ASN A 73 -1.08 5.20 -7.47
N ARG A 74 -0.25 5.12 -6.41
CA ARG A 74 1.12 4.58 -6.54
C ARG A 74 1.08 3.07 -6.80
N SER A 75 0.15 2.37 -6.14
CA SER A 75 0.09 0.91 -6.15
C SER A 75 -0.42 0.34 -7.47
N VAL A 76 -1.30 1.04 -8.21
CA VAL A 76 -1.70 0.59 -9.56
C VAL A 76 -0.53 0.60 -10.53
N LEU A 77 0.32 1.63 -10.47
CA LEU A 77 1.52 1.72 -11.32
C LEU A 77 2.57 0.68 -10.91
N ALA A 78 2.78 0.48 -9.61
CA ALA A 78 3.67 -0.55 -9.10
C ALA A 78 3.22 -1.96 -9.49
N ALA A 79 1.92 -2.27 -9.36
CA ALA A 79 1.36 -3.54 -9.78
C ALA A 79 1.59 -3.77 -11.28
N TYR A 80 1.38 -2.75 -12.11
CA TYR A 80 1.67 -2.82 -13.54
C TYR A 80 3.16 -3.09 -13.82
N THR A 81 4.08 -2.39 -13.14
CA THR A 81 5.52 -2.68 -13.25
C THR A 81 5.84 -4.12 -12.86
N MET A 82 5.30 -4.62 -11.75
CA MET A 82 5.53 -6.01 -11.33
C MET A 82 4.99 -7.02 -12.36
N GLN A 83 3.85 -6.76 -12.98
CA GLN A 83 3.34 -7.59 -14.08
C GLN A 83 4.32 -7.63 -15.26
N LEU A 84 4.90 -6.49 -15.65
CA LEU A 84 5.95 -6.44 -16.68
C LEU A 84 7.21 -7.23 -16.29
N MET A 85 7.52 -7.32 -14.99
CA MET A 85 8.61 -8.13 -14.45
C MET A 85 8.26 -9.62 -14.31
N GLY A 86 7.09 -10.06 -14.78
CA GLY A 86 6.71 -11.46 -14.83
C GLY A 86 5.97 -11.99 -13.60
N TYR A 87 5.52 -11.13 -12.69
CA TYR A 87 4.57 -11.56 -11.67
C TYR A 87 3.18 -11.82 -12.29
N LYS A 88 2.60 -12.97 -11.98
CA LYS A 88 1.37 -13.44 -12.63
C LYS A 88 0.09 -12.90 -12.00
N ASN A 89 0.10 -12.73 -10.67
CA ASN A 89 -1.10 -12.46 -9.88
C ASN A 89 -0.90 -11.22 -9.00
N VAL A 90 -0.64 -10.06 -9.62
CA VAL A 90 -0.46 -8.80 -8.88
C VAL A 90 -1.62 -7.87 -9.12
N VAL A 91 -2.16 -7.33 -8.04
CA VAL A 91 -3.25 -6.34 -8.08
C VAL A 91 -2.94 -5.20 -7.11
N SER A 92 -3.47 -4.01 -7.42
CA SER A 92 -3.50 -2.90 -6.46
C SER A 92 -4.71 -3.04 -5.55
N LEU A 93 -4.54 -2.77 -4.26
CA LEU A 93 -5.66 -2.50 -3.37
C LEU A 93 -6.34 -1.21 -3.85
N LYS A 94 -7.63 -1.29 -4.21
CA LYS A 94 -8.41 -0.12 -4.63
C LYS A 94 -8.54 0.82 -3.44
N THR A 95 -8.51 2.13 -3.71
CA THR A 95 -8.52 3.21 -2.69
C THR A 95 -7.41 3.17 -1.64
N GLY A 96 -6.48 2.20 -1.72
CA GLY A 96 -5.31 2.09 -0.85
C GLY A 96 -5.66 1.90 0.62
N LEU A 97 -4.70 2.23 1.49
CA LEU A 97 -4.87 2.15 2.94
C LEU A 97 -5.97 3.10 3.45
N LYS A 98 -6.19 4.23 2.77
CA LYS A 98 -7.32 5.11 3.09
C LYS A 98 -8.64 4.35 2.97
N GLY A 99 -8.86 3.68 1.82
CA GLY A 99 -10.05 2.87 1.64
C GLY A 99 -10.20 1.77 2.68
N TRP A 100 -9.11 1.10 3.03
CA TRP A 100 -9.08 0.11 4.11
C TRP A 100 -9.58 0.70 5.43
N ASN A 101 -9.08 1.87 5.83
CA ASN A 101 -9.53 2.60 7.01
C ASN A 101 -11.00 3.05 6.93
N ASP A 102 -11.44 3.54 5.77
CA ASP A 102 -12.82 3.99 5.53
C ASP A 102 -13.84 2.84 5.71
N TYR A 103 -13.42 1.59 5.54
CA TYR A 103 -14.22 0.38 5.79
C TYR A 103 -14.02 -0.18 7.22
N GLU A 104 -13.44 0.61 8.13
CA GLU A 104 -13.22 0.29 9.54
C GLU A 104 -12.34 -0.96 9.76
N GLN A 105 -11.50 -1.27 8.78
CA GLN A 105 -10.63 -2.44 8.81
C GLN A 105 -9.43 -2.20 9.72
N PRO A 106 -8.94 -3.23 10.44
CA PRO A 106 -7.89 -3.05 11.44
C PRO A 106 -6.56 -2.64 10.80
N LEU A 107 -5.89 -1.69 11.46
CA LEU A 107 -4.53 -1.27 11.19
C LEU A 107 -3.68 -1.48 12.44
N VAL A 108 -2.39 -1.73 12.24
CA VAL A 108 -1.40 -1.85 13.32
C VAL A 108 -0.24 -0.90 13.09
N ASP A 109 0.42 -0.46 14.15
CA ASP A 109 1.67 0.30 14.06
C ASP A 109 2.90 -0.64 14.03
N GLN A 110 4.10 -0.05 14.06
CA GLN A 110 5.37 -0.78 14.07
C GLN A 110 5.52 -1.78 15.24
N ASP A 111 4.83 -1.53 16.36
CA ASP A 111 4.88 -2.36 17.56
C ASP A 111 3.78 -3.44 17.54
N HIS A 112 3.07 -3.55 16.40
CA HIS A 112 1.93 -4.42 16.16
C HIS A 112 0.72 -4.11 17.05
N GLU A 113 0.65 -2.90 17.61
CA GLU A 113 -0.50 -2.45 18.38
C GLU A 113 -1.60 -1.92 17.45
N LYS A 114 -2.87 -2.20 17.79
CA LYS A 114 -4.00 -1.74 16.99
C LYS A 114 -4.05 -0.21 17.01
N VAL A 115 -4.09 0.39 15.82
CA VAL A 115 -4.23 1.84 15.66
C VAL A 115 -5.71 2.22 15.77
N ASP A 116 -5.97 3.26 16.55
CA ASP A 116 -7.29 3.88 16.68
C ASP A 116 -7.76 4.52 15.35
N GLN A 117 -9.03 4.39 15.04
CA GLN A 117 -9.60 4.79 13.74
C GLN A 117 -9.58 6.32 13.54
N ASP A 118 -9.84 7.10 14.60
CA ASP A 118 -9.81 8.56 14.52
C ASP A 118 -8.38 9.04 14.28
N ARG A 119 -7.41 8.41 14.97
CA ARG A 119 -5.98 8.67 14.73
C ARG A 119 -5.58 8.35 13.29
N ALA A 120 -6.06 7.24 12.74
CA ALA A 120 -5.77 6.83 11.37
C ALA A 120 -6.37 7.79 10.33
N GLU A 121 -7.61 8.22 10.52
CA GLU A 121 -8.30 9.13 9.60
C GLU A 121 -7.58 10.49 9.53
N VAL A 122 -7.15 11.04 10.66
CA VAL A 122 -6.40 12.30 10.71
C VAL A 122 -5.10 12.21 9.93
N PHE A 123 -4.39 11.09 10.02
CA PHE A 123 -3.12 10.90 9.34
C PHE A 123 -3.28 10.60 7.84
N LEU A 124 -4.32 9.86 7.44
CA LEU A 124 -4.60 9.51 6.04
C LEU A 124 -5.31 10.64 5.27
N SER A 125 -5.88 11.60 5.98
CA SER A 125 -6.50 12.79 5.41
C SER A 125 -5.50 13.63 4.60
N PRO A 126 -5.89 14.16 3.44
CA PRO A 126 -5.04 15.06 2.68
C PRO A 126 -4.71 16.30 3.52
N LYS A 127 -3.43 16.54 3.79
CA LYS A 127 -2.96 17.84 4.26
C LYS A 127 -2.94 18.78 3.06
N VAL A 128 -4.08 19.36 2.70
CA VAL A 128 -4.12 20.42 1.70
C VAL A 128 -3.55 21.65 2.37
N GLU A 129 -2.35 22.06 1.95
CA GLU A 129 -1.76 23.32 2.42
C GLU A 129 -2.58 24.50 1.86
N ALA A 130 -2.73 25.57 2.65
CA ALA A 130 -3.58 26.71 2.31
C ALA A 130 -3.26 27.34 0.94
N GLU A 131 -2.03 27.19 0.44
CA GLU A 131 -1.61 27.67 -0.88
C GLU A 131 -2.20 26.85 -2.03
N GLN A 132 -2.42 25.54 -1.84
CA GLN A 132 -3.06 24.67 -2.84
C GLN A 132 -4.56 24.99 -3.00
N GLN A 133 -5.20 25.54 -1.96
CA GLN A 133 -6.59 26.02 -2.00
C GLN A 133 -6.76 27.33 -2.76
N ARG A 134 -5.74 28.20 -2.82
CA ARG A 134 -5.81 29.49 -3.51
C ARG A 134 -5.92 29.35 -5.04
N VAL A 135 -5.31 28.32 -5.62
CA VAL A 135 -5.31 28.08 -7.09
C VAL A 135 -6.69 27.63 -7.61
N LEU A 136 -7.60 27.21 -6.72
CA LEU A 136 -8.93 26.70 -7.08
C LEU A 136 -10.02 27.78 -7.12
N GLN A 137 -9.72 29.02 -6.73
CA GLN A 137 -10.63 30.14 -6.90
C GLN A 137 -10.28 30.83 -8.23
N PRO A 138 -11.12 30.75 -9.28
CA PRO A 138 -10.89 31.56 -10.46
C PRO A 138 -10.88 33.02 -10.03
N GLU A 139 -9.83 33.74 -10.40
CA GLU A 139 -9.80 35.20 -10.30
C GLU A 139 -11.03 35.72 -11.06
N GLU A 140 -12.05 36.19 -10.33
CA GLU A 140 -13.19 36.86 -10.94
C GLU A 140 -12.68 38.16 -11.56
N GLY A 141 -12.41 38.10 -12.88
CA GLY A 141 -12.08 39.24 -13.74
C GLY A 141 -13.27 39.64 -14.58
#